data_AF-A0A226DBD4-F1
#
_entry.id   AF-A0A226DBD4-F1
#
_cell.length_a   1.000
_cell.length_b   1.000
_cell.length_c   1.000
_cell.angle_alpha   90.00
_cell.angle_beta   90.00
_cell.angle_gamma   90.00
#
_symmetry.space_group_name_H-M   'P 1'
#
loop_
_entity.id
_entity.type
_entity.pdbx_description
1 polymer ?
#
loop_
_entity_poly.entity_id
_entity_poly.type
_entity_poly.pdbx_seq_one_letter_code
_entity_poly.pdbx_strand_id
1 'polypeptide(L)'
;MSSFSFVSCYKVKSDMFILSGLATPFDATSWISILFMVTVMALILTLLRRSSRSDGIYVMICLVLENSIPWNIKLFEERFPPKSRVFGVRVLLGVWILTSGSCLTNWYKTSFTMDMIVPALYAPPWETWLDIEGMEALLPFNMFEFSELEPSPPYLFFGQRMYDKFHKSIRFKEIAKIMENMMLDPTYTQMLPIDNGSVEAFGTRLEKMVRIHLIAHSPVKPIEYSETARLVEELSTCGKIAFIDTTGNVASLLPFLNDNPDNIKYLSGIEPFLKYLVVGKFIQFVVTMSREGYGLWYHREFMVIGKIGFVSLSSHSYFISMQIGLFQNLMLYHN
;
A
#
# COMPACT_ATOMS: atom_id res chain seq x y z
N MET A 1 0.84 5.91 23.16
CA MET A 1 0.94 4.48 22.79
C MET A 1 1.68 4.45 21.46
N SER A 2 2.91 3.94 21.43
CA SER A 2 3.74 3.90 20.22
C SER A 2 3.18 2.86 19.25
N SER A 3 2.85 3.26 18.02
CA SER A 3 2.54 2.32 16.94
C SER A 3 3.83 1.87 16.26
N PHE A 4 3.82 0.65 15.73
CA PHE A 4 4.93 0.10 14.97
C PHE A 4 4.56 -0.02 13.51
N SER A 5 5.55 0.21 12.68
CA SER A 5 5.47 0.12 11.23
C SER A 5 6.69 -0.62 10.74
N PHE A 6 6.63 -1.08 9.50
CA PHE A 6 7.78 -1.69 8.85
C PHE A 6 7.97 -1.10 7.47
N VAL A 7 9.17 -1.21 6.94
CA VAL A 7 9.52 -0.78 5.60
C VAL A 7 10.12 -1.93 4.81
N SER A 8 9.71 -2.09 3.55
CA SER A 8 10.25 -3.08 2.64
C SER A 8 10.12 -2.60 1.19
N CYS A 9 11.01 -3.06 0.31
CA CYS A 9 10.91 -2.91 -1.14
C CYS A 9 10.56 -4.23 -1.87
N TYR A 10 10.36 -5.33 -1.13
CA TYR A 10 10.11 -6.65 -1.72
C TYR A 10 8.90 -6.63 -2.64
N LYS A 11 9.05 -6.84 -3.97
CA LYS A 11 7.92 -6.79 -4.92
C LYS A 11 7.09 -5.49 -4.87
N VAL A 12 7.66 -4.37 -4.40
CA VAL A 12 7.07 -3.04 -4.66
C VAL A 12 7.18 -2.82 -6.18
N LYS A 13 6.08 -3.04 -6.90
CA LYS A 13 6.02 -2.77 -8.33
C LYS A 13 5.40 -1.39 -8.51
N SER A 14 5.95 -0.59 -9.43
CA SER A 14 5.15 0.48 -10.01
C SER A 14 4.03 -0.21 -10.80
N ASP A 15 2.77 0.13 -10.53
CA ASP A 15 1.63 -0.35 -11.32
C ASP A 15 1.64 0.20 -12.76
N MET A 16 2.73 0.85 -13.17
CA MET A 16 2.99 1.36 -14.50
C MET A 16 3.44 0.24 -15.45
N PHE A 17 2.60 -0.78 -15.65
CA PHE A 17 2.48 -1.27 -17.02
C PHE A 17 1.97 -0.08 -17.83
N ILE A 18 2.79 0.48 -18.72
CA ILE A 18 2.48 1.68 -19.50
C ILE A 18 1.08 1.58 -20.15
N LEU A 19 0.69 0.37 -20.56
CA LEU A 19 -0.63 0.10 -21.12
C LEU A 19 -1.77 0.20 -20.10
N SER A 20 -1.53 -0.25 -18.86
CA SER A 20 -2.47 -0.10 -17.76
C SER A 20 -2.66 1.38 -17.42
N GLY A 21 -1.58 2.15 -17.34
CA GLY A 21 -1.64 3.60 -17.09
C GLY A 21 -2.41 4.40 -18.16
N LEU A 22 -2.50 3.89 -19.39
CA LEU A 22 -3.33 4.48 -20.44
C LEU A 22 -4.81 4.08 -20.33
N ALA A 23 -5.11 2.92 -19.76
CA ALA A 23 -6.48 2.44 -19.59
C ALA A 23 -7.10 2.84 -18.24
N THR A 24 -6.28 3.15 -17.22
CA THR A 24 -6.72 3.51 -15.86
C THR A 24 -7.64 4.72 -15.72
N PRO A 25 -7.60 5.75 -16.58
CA PRO A 25 -8.46 6.92 -16.39
C PRO A 25 -9.96 6.57 -16.46
N PHE A 26 -10.31 5.46 -17.11
CA PHE A 26 -11.66 4.94 -17.18
C PHE A 26 -11.71 3.51 -16.66
N ASP A 27 -12.75 3.20 -15.90
CA ASP A 27 -13.02 1.83 -15.46
C ASP A 27 -13.41 0.93 -16.64
N ALA A 28 -13.30 -0.39 -16.45
CA ALA A 28 -13.65 -1.38 -17.47
C ALA A 28 -15.09 -1.20 -17.96
N THR A 29 -16.00 -0.80 -17.07
CA THR A 29 -17.40 -0.49 -17.35
C THR A 29 -17.57 0.71 -18.28
N SER A 30 -16.82 1.80 -18.07
CA SER A 30 -16.85 2.96 -18.99
C SER A 30 -16.29 2.59 -20.36
N TRP A 31 -15.21 1.81 -20.44
CA TRP A 31 -14.68 1.35 -21.73
C TRP A 31 -15.70 0.51 -22.52
N ILE A 32 -16.37 -0.43 -21.84
CA ILE A 32 -17.44 -1.24 -22.45
C ILE A 32 -18.60 -0.34 -22.91
N SER A 33 -18.98 0.66 -22.09
CA SER A 33 -20.02 1.63 -22.45
C SER A 33 -19.64 2.45 -23.69
N ILE A 34 -18.41 2.95 -23.77
CA ILE A 34 -17.90 3.70 -24.92
C ILE A 34 -17.92 2.82 -26.18
N LEU A 35 -17.41 1.59 -26.10
CA LEU A 35 -17.43 0.63 -27.20
C LEU A 35 -18.87 0.31 -27.64
N PHE A 36 -19.79 0.15 -26.69
CA PHE A 36 -21.20 -0.05 -26.98
C PHE A 36 -21.82 1.16 -27.68
N MET A 37 -21.56 2.38 -27.22
CA MET A 37 -22.05 3.60 -27.86
C MET A 37 -21.51 3.76 -29.29
N VAL A 38 -20.22 3.50 -29.51
CA VAL A 38 -19.58 3.53 -30.84
C VAL A 38 -20.22 2.49 -31.78
N THR A 39 -20.45 1.27 -31.30
CA THR A 39 -21.05 0.20 -32.11
C THR A 39 -22.52 0.48 -32.45
N VAL A 40 -23.32 0.96 -31.50
CA VAL A 40 -24.71 1.37 -31.74
C VAL A 40 -24.77 2.50 -32.78
N MET A 41 -23.90 3.49 -32.69
CA MET A 41 -23.84 4.57 -33.68
C MET A 41 -23.40 4.09 -35.06
N ALA A 42 -22.41 3.18 -35.12
CA ALA A 42 -22.01 2.54 -36.37
C ALA A 42 -23.16 1.75 -37.01
N LEU A 43 -23.95 1.03 -36.20
CA LEU A 43 -25.14 0.31 -36.65
C LEU A 43 -26.22 1.28 -37.14
N ILE A 44 -26.52 2.35 -36.39
CA ILE A 44 -27.49 3.37 -36.79
C ILE A 44 -27.10 3.99 -38.14
N LEU A 45 -25.84 4.38 -38.32
CA LEU A 45 -25.36 4.95 -39.59
C LEU A 45 -25.37 3.93 -40.73
N THR A 46 -25.10 2.66 -40.45
CA THR A 46 -25.16 1.58 -41.45
C THR A 46 -26.60 1.29 -41.86
N LEU A 47 -27.54 1.26 -40.91
CA LEU A 47 -28.96 0.98 -41.16
C LEU A 47 -29.69 2.16 -41.84
N LEU A 48 -29.37 3.39 -41.45
CA LEU A 48 -29.88 4.60 -42.11
C LEU A 48 -29.45 4.67 -43.58
N ARG A 49 -28.32 4.06 -43.92
CA ARG A 49 -27.86 3.92 -45.29
C ARG A 49 -28.52 2.69 -45.90
N ARG A 50 -29.50 2.91 -46.78
CA ARG A 50 -30.21 1.85 -47.55
C ARG A 50 -29.30 0.99 -48.46
N SER A 51 -27.98 1.19 -48.43
CA SER A 51 -26.98 0.43 -49.15
C SER A 51 -26.16 -0.38 -48.14
N SER A 52 -26.18 -1.71 -48.27
CA SER A 52 -25.57 -2.70 -47.36
C SER A 52 -24.03 -2.72 -47.37
N ARG A 53 -23.37 -1.62 -47.73
CA ARG A 53 -21.91 -1.55 -47.85
C ARG A 53 -21.29 -1.16 -46.50
N SER A 54 -20.24 -1.86 -46.09
CA SER A 54 -19.52 -1.70 -44.79
C SER A 54 -18.87 -0.33 -44.56
N ASP A 55 -19.02 0.57 -45.52
CA ASP A 55 -18.57 1.95 -45.52
C ASP A 55 -18.97 2.77 -44.28
N GLY A 56 -20.01 2.39 -43.51
CA GLY A 56 -20.43 3.07 -42.28
C GLY A 56 -19.43 2.92 -41.13
N ILE A 57 -18.83 1.74 -40.99
CA ILE A 57 -17.85 1.41 -39.96
C ILE A 57 -16.56 2.22 -40.16
N TYR A 58 -16.09 2.34 -41.41
CA TYR A 58 -14.91 3.15 -41.74
C TYR A 58 -15.08 4.62 -41.37
N VAL A 59 -16.25 5.20 -41.64
CA VAL A 59 -16.55 6.59 -41.25
C VAL A 59 -16.50 6.75 -39.74
N MET A 60 -17.04 5.79 -38.98
CA MET A 60 -16.98 5.84 -37.52
C MET A 60 -15.56 5.71 -36.98
N ILE A 61 -14.74 4.81 -37.52
CA ILE A 61 -13.33 4.68 -37.13
C ILE A 61 -12.58 5.99 -37.41
N CYS A 62 -12.80 6.62 -38.57
CA CYS A 62 -12.20 7.90 -38.90
C CYS A 62 -12.63 9.02 -37.94
N LEU A 63 -13.91 9.07 -37.58
CA LEU A 63 -14.44 10.07 -36.64
C LEU A 63 -13.89 9.88 -35.22
N VAL A 64 -13.81 8.64 -34.74
CA VAL A 64 -13.30 8.32 -33.38
C VAL A 64 -11.81 8.60 -33.25
N LEU A 65 -11.02 8.31 -34.28
CA LEU A 65 -9.58 8.55 -34.24
C LEU A 65 -9.21 10.03 -34.42
N GLU A 66 -10.19 10.91 -34.68
CA GLU A 66 -9.98 12.30 -35.12
C GLU A 66 -8.98 12.43 -36.27
N ASN A 67 -8.73 11.31 -36.96
CA ASN A 67 -7.76 11.24 -38.03
C ASN A 67 -8.39 11.98 -39.19
N SER A 68 -7.94 13.22 -39.34
CA SER A 68 -8.26 14.11 -40.45
C SER A 68 -7.57 13.61 -41.71
N ILE A 69 -7.77 12.34 -42.07
CA ILE A 69 -7.32 11.84 -43.36
C ILE A 69 -8.30 12.43 -44.36
N PRO A 70 -7.85 13.29 -45.29
CA PRO A 70 -8.68 13.93 -46.29
C PRO A 70 -9.02 12.90 -47.39
N TRP A 71 -9.55 11.74 -47.01
CA TRP A 71 -9.95 10.70 -47.95
C TRP A 71 -11.25 11.14 -48.62
N ASN A 72 -11.07 12.09 -49.54
CA ASN A 72 -12.04 12.62 -50.47
C ASN A 72 -13.26 13.24 -49.79
N ILE A 73 -13.22 14.55 -49.54
CA ILE A 73 -14.43 15.35 -49.25
C ILE A 73 -15.52 15.05 -50.30
N LYS A 74 -15.13 14.71 -51.54
CA LYS A 74 -16.05 14.21 -52.58
C LYS A 74 -16.78 12.93 -52.19
N LEU A 75 -16.16 11.97 -51.50
CA LEU A 75 -16.84 10.77 -50.98
C LEU A 75 -17.86 11.14 -49.89
N PHE A 76 -17.58 12.17 -49.10
CA PHE A 76 -18.51 12.67 -48.09
C PHE A 76 -19.68 13.42 -48.75
N GLU A 77 -19.41 14.31 -49.71
CA GLU A 77 -20.42 15.04 -50.48
C GLU A 77 -21.28 14.12 -51.36
N GLU A 78 -20.69 13.11 -52.01
CA GLU A 78 -21.40 12.07 -52.75
C GLU A 78 -22.24 11.19 -51.81
N ARG A 79 -21.74 10.91 -50.60
CA ARG A 79 -22.47 10.10 -49.62
C ARG A 79 -23.62 10.87 -48.95
N PHE A 80 -23.43 12.16 -48.69
CA PHE A 80 -24.40 13.04 -48.03
C PHE A 80 -24.71 14.25 -48.89
N PRO A 81 -25.39 14.08 -50.03
CA PRO A 81 -25.61 15.18 -50.94
C PRO A 81 -26.35 16.32 -50.22
N PRO A 82 -26.00 17.60 -50.50
CA PRO A 82 -26.55 18.75 -49.82
C PRO A 82 -28.08 18.80 -49.86
N LYS A 83 -28.69 18.19 -50.89
CA LYS A 83 -30.14 18.07 -51.11
C LYS A 83 -30.81 16.84 -50.48
N SER A 84 -30.09 15.96 -49.78
CA SER A 84 -30.69 14.78 -49.16
C SER A 84 -31.60 15.16 -47.99
N ARG A 85 -32.82 14.59 -48.00
CA ARG A 85 -33.96 14.94 -47.14
C ARG A 85 -33.82 14.54 -45.66
N VAL A 86 -32.66 14.06 -45.23
CA VAL A 86 -32.48 13.47 -43.89
C VAL A 86 -31.68 14.42 -43.01
N PHE A 87 -32.28 15.59 -42.73
CA PHE A 87 -31.74 16.58 -41.80
C PHE A 87 -31.27 15.94 -40.47
N GLY A 88 -32.02 14.93 -39.99
CA GLY A 88 -31.70 14.17 -38.78
C GLY A 88 -30.32 13.51 -38.79
N VAL A 89 -29.81 13.02 -39.93
CA VAL A 89 -28.48 12.38 -39.99
C VAL A 89 -27.36 13.40 -39.76
N ARG A 90 -27.51 14.62 -40.28
CA ARG A 90 -26.51 15.69 -40.08
C ARG A 90 -26.47 16.17 -38.64
N VAL A 91 -27.65 16.32 -38.02
CA VAL A 91 -27.75 16.67 -36.60
C VAL A 91 -27.14 15.57 -35.74
N LEU A 92 -27.47 14.30 -36.02
CA LEU A 92 -26.92 13.16 -35.29
C LEU A 92 -25.39 13.08 -35.40
N LEU A 93 -24.84 13.26 -36.61
CA LEU A 93 -23.39 13.32 -36.82
C LEU A 93 -22.74 14.50 -36.10
N GLY A 94 -23.37 15.68 -36.14
CA GLY A 94 -22.88 16.87 -35.43
C GLY A 94 -22.84 16.68 -33.91
N VAL A 95 -23.91 16.13 -33.33
CA VAL A 95 -23.96 15.79 -31.90
C VAL A 95 -22.91 14.73 -31.55
N TRP A 96 -22.74 13.71 -32.38
CA TRP A 96 -21.71 12.70 -32.18
C TRP A 96 -20.30 13.31 -32.21
N ILE A 97 -19.97 14.12 -33.21
CA ILE A 97 -18.66 14.79 -33.32
C ILE A 97 -18.39 15.66 -32.08
N LEU A 98 -19.38 16.42 -31.61
CA LEU A 98 -19.24 17.26 -30.43
C LEU A 98 -19.02 16.40 -29.16
N THR A 99 -19.81 15.33 -28.99
CA THR A 99 -19.71 14.47 -27.80
C THR A 99 -18.45 13.61 -27.80
N SER A 100 -18.14 12.92 -28.90
CA SER A 100 -16.96 12.04 -28.99
C SER A 100 -15.66 12.84 -29.11
N GLY A 101 -15.64 13.87 -29.95
CA GLY A 101 -14.41 14.61 -30.27
C GLY A 101 -14.11 15.77 -29.33
N SER A 102 -15.12 16.39 -28.71
CA SER A 102 -14.88 17.50 -27.75
C SER A 102 -15.07 17.08 -26.31
N CYS A 103 -16.18 16.42 -25.95
CA CYS A 103 -16.43 16.09 -24.55
C CYS A 103 -15.59 14.90 -24.07
N LEU A 104 -15.65 13.76 -24.77
CA LEU A 104 -15.01 12.52 -24.33
C LEU A 104 -13.48 12.61 -24.32
N THR A 105 -12.86 13.18 -25.35
CA THR A 105 -11.41 13.39 -25.40
C THR A 105 -10.92 14.35 -24.33
N ASN A 106 -11.64 15.44 -24.06
CA ASN A 106 -11.28 16.38 -23.00
C ASN A 106 -11.46 15.75 -21.61
N TRP A 107 -12.52 14.99 -21.36
CA TRP A 107 -12.68 14.25 -20.10
C TRP A 107 -11.60 13.20 -19.91
N TYR A 108 -11.25 12.45 -20.96
CA TYR A 108 -10.14 11.52 -20.90
C TYR A 108 -8.84 12.24 -20.57
N LYS A 109 -8.53 13.36 -21.24
CA LYS A 109 -7.34 14.17 -20.96
C LYS A 109 -7.33 14.67 -19.51
N THR A 110 -8.43 15.24 -19.02
CA THR A 110 -8.52 15.73 -17.63
C THR A 110 -8.30 14.60 -16.63
N SER A 111 -8.96 13.45 -16.81
CA SER A 111 -8.83 12.29 -15.92
C SER A 111 -7.40 11.74 -15.95
N PHE A 112 -6.82 11.58 -17.15
CA PHE A 112 -5.45 11.15 -17.33
C PHE A 112 -4.44 12.12 -16.70
N THR A 113 -4.63 13.44 -16.85
CA THR A 113 -3.75 14.42 -16.21
C THR A 113 -3.91 14.43 -14.69
N MET A 114 -5.11 14.20 -14.17
CA MET A 114 -5.33 14.08 -12.73
C MET A 114 -4.57 12.86 -12.18
N ASP A 115 -4.62 11.73 -12.88
CA ASP A 115 -3.89 10.52 -12.51
C ASP A 115 -2.37 10.65 -12.69
N MET A 116 -1.91 11.39 -13.71
CA MET A 116 -0.47 11.63 -13.93
C MET A 116 0.15 12.66 -12.97
N ILE A 117 -0.64 13.62 -12.46
CA ILE A 117 -0.17 14.60 -11.47
C ILE A 117 -0.03 13.95 -10.09
N VAL A 118 -0.88 12.98 -9.77
CA VAL A 118 -0.73 12.19 -8.55
C VAL A 118 0.46 11.25 -8.73
N PRO A 119 1.45 11.25 -7.82
CA PRO A 119 2.62 10.37 -7.95
C PRO A 119 2.17 8.92 -8.09
N ALA A 120 2.85 8.17 -8.95
CA ALA A 120 2.56 6.76 -9.21
C ALA A 120 2.29 6.02 -7.89
N LEU A 121 1.07 5.52 -7.74
CA LEU A 121 0.69 4.74 -6.57
C LEU A 121 1.46 3.43 -6.65
N TYR A 122 2.33 3.22 -5.68
CA TYR A 122 3.00 1.94 -5.50
C TYR A 122 2.16 1.14 -4.50
N ALA A 123 1.60 0.02 -4.94
CA ALA A 123 0.83 -0.88 -4.09
C ALA A 123 1.73 -2.02 -3.58
N PRO A 124 1.89 -2.20 -2.26
CA PRO A 124 2.56 -3.37 -1.72
C PRO A 124 1.62 -4.59 -1.78
N PRO A 125 2.03 -5.77 -2.29
CA PRO A 125 1.28 -7.02 -2.15
C PRO A 125 1.17 -7.60 -0.73
N TRP A 126 1.54 -6.84 0.30
CA TRP A 126 1.53 -7.29 1.70
C TRP A 126 0.87 -6.23 2.58
N GLU A 127 0.06 -6.68 3.54
CA GLU A 127 -0.51 -5.83 4.58
C GLU A 127 0.38 -5.83 5.82
N THR A 128 0.98 -6.98 6.12
CA THR A 128 1.92 -7.23 7.21
C THR A 128 3.14 -8.00 6.71
N TRP A 129 4.28 -7.88 7.38
CA TRP A 129 5.51 -8.58 6.93
C TRP A 129 5.38 -10.11 7.00
N LEU A 130 4.49 -10.62 7.85
CA LEU A 130 4.21 -12.05 7.98
C LEU A 130 3.45 -12.66 6.81
N ASP A 131 2.81 -11.85 5.96
CA ASP A 131 2.00 -12.38 4.85
C ASP A 131 2.87 -13.02 3.76
N ILE A 132 4.18 -12.78 3.82
CA ILE A 132 5.17 -13.31 2.88
C ILE A 132 5.95 -14.44 3.56
N GLU A 133 5.77 -15.66 3.07
CA GLU A 133 6.51 -16.84 3.56
C GLU A 133 8.02 -16.64 3.37
N GLY A 134 8.78 -16.85 4.46
CA GLY A 134 10.23 -16.69 4.47
C GLY A 134 10.70 -15.24 4.47
N MET A 135 9.84 -14.29 4.85
CA MET A 135 10.26 -12.90 5.08
C MET A 135 11.01 -12.77 6.40
N GLU A 136 12.14 -12.09 6.34
CA GLU A 136 12.99 -11.77 7.48
C GLU A 136 12.71 -10.34 7.94
N ALA A 137 12.70 -10.13 9.26
CA ALA A 137 12.50 -8.85 9.88
C ALA A 137 13.79 -8.39 10.58
N LEU A 138 14.35 -7.28 10.13
CA LEU A 138 15.38 -6.53 10.83
C LEU A 138 14.72 -5.73 11.95
N LEU A 139 15.12 -5.99 13.19
CA LEU A 139 14.51 -5.38 14.38
C LEU A 139 15.57 -4.70 15.25
N PRO A 140 15.41 -3.42 15.60
CA PRO A 140 16.39 -2.76 16.45
C PRO A 140 16.46 -3.35 17.86
N PHE A 141 17.67 -3.48 18.42
CA PHE A 141 17.84 -3.97 19.79
C PHE A 141 17.03 -3.17 20.80
N ASN A 142 17.16 -1.84 20.76
CA ASN A 142 16.57 -0.93 21.76
C ASN A 142 15.03 -0.86 21.71
N MET A 143 14.40 -1.59 20.77
CA MET A 143 12.95 -1.65 20.64
C MET A 143 12.31 -2.20 21.93
N PHE A 144 13.03 -3.09 22.61
CA PHE A 144 12.73 -3.47 23.97
C PHE A 144 13.46 -2.50 24.88
N GLU A 145 12.74 -1.60 25.56
CA GLU A 145 13.32 -0.70 26.56
C GLU A 145 14.07 -1.53 27.61
N PHE A 146 15.38 -1.71 27.42
CA PHE A 146 16.24 -2.35 28.39
C PHE A 146 16.32 -1.44 29.60
N SER A 147 16.14 -2.00 30.79
CA SER A 147 16.54 -1.25 31.98
C SER A 147 18.06 -1.20 31.98
N GLU A 148 18.64 0.00 32.00
CA GLU A 148 20.10 0.25 31.98
C GLU A 148 20.88 -0.47 33.11
N LEU A 149 20.15 -1.08 34.05
CA LEU A 149 20.65 -1.74 35.25
C LEU A 149 21.01 -3.23 35.06
N GLU A 150 20.70 -3.86 33.93
CA GLU A 150 21.07 -5.27 33.69
C GLU A 150 22.16 -5.40 32.62
N PRO A 151 23.42 -5.70 32.99
CA PRO A 151 24.50 -6.03 32.07
C PRO A 151 24.33 -7.44 31.49
N SER A 152 23.12 -7.77 31.01
CA SER A 152 22.84 -9.04 30.36
C SER A 152 23.32 -8.98 28.89
N PRO A 153 23.85 -10.08 28.35
CA PRO A 153 24.13 -10.21 26.93
C PRO A 153 22.95 -9.76 26.04
N PRO A 154 23.10 -8.72 25.20
CA PRO A 154 21.99 -8.13 24.44
C PRO A 154 21.26 -9.12 23.53
N TYR A 155 21.99 -10.04 22.88
CA TYR A 155 21.39 -11.03 21.97
C TYR A 155 20.55 -12.09 22.69
N LEU A 156 21.01 -12.57 23.85
CA LEU A 156 20.29 -13.56 24.65
C LEU A 156 18.97 -12.97 25.15
N PHE A 157 19.04 -11.76 25.72
CA PHE A 157 17.86 -11.07 26.22
C PHE A 157 16.88 -10.75 25.09
N PHE A 158 17.38 -10.26 23.96
CA PHE A 158 16.56 -10.02 22.77
C PHE A 158 15.83 -11.30 22.35
N GLY A 159 16.55 -12.42 22.21
CA GLY A 159 15.97 -13.72 21.83
C GLY A 159 14.89 -14.19 22.81
N GLN A 160 15.14 -14.07 24.11
CA GLN A 160 14.17 -14.44 25.15
C GLN A 160 12.91 -13.56 25.12
N ARG A 161 13.05 -12.24 24.97
CA ARG A 161 11.91 -11.31 24.88
C ARG A 161 11.06 -11.56 23.64
N MET A 162 11.72 -11.84 22.51
CA MET A 162 11.06 -12.23 21.28
C MET A 162 10.27 -13.54 21.48
N TYR A 163 10.90 -14.57 22.05
CA TYR A 163 10.26 -15.85 22.35
C TYR A 163 9.02 -15.69 23.25
N ASP A 164 9.15 -14.99 24.38
CA ASP A 164 8.04 -14.77 25.33
C ASP A 164 6.81 -14.11 24.69
N LYS A 165 7.05 -13.28 23.67
CA LYS A 165 6.00 -12.54 22.96
C LYS A 165 5.41 -13.35 21.82
N PHE A 166 6.23 -14.06 21.07
CA PHE A 166 5.78 -14.95 20.00
C PHE A 166 5.03 -16.16 20.54
N HIS A 167 5.48 -16.74 21.64
CA HIS A 167 4.83 -17.89 22.27
C HIS A 167 3.39 -17.58 22.70
N LYS A 168 3.11 -16.33 23.09
CA LYS A 168 1.76 -15.88 23.48
C LYS A 168 0.84 -15.61 22.30
N SER A 169 1.37 -15.54 21.08
CA SER A 169 0.61 -15.13 19.90
C SER A 169 0.33 -16.32 18.98
N ILE A 170 -0.95 -16.56 18.72
CA ILE A 170 -1.39 -17.64 17.82
C ILE A 170 -0.76 -17.48 16.43
N ARG A 171 -0.61 -16.23 15.95
CA ARG A 171 -0.06 -15.92 14.62
C ARG A 171 1.44 -16.22 14.50
N PHE A 172 2.18 -16.19 15.61
CA PHE A 172 3.65 -16.37 15.64
C PHE A 172 4.07 -17.70 16.25
N LYS A 173 3.12 -18.62 16.44
CA LYS A 173 3.38 -19.91 17.08
C LYS A 173 4.47 -20.71 16.36
N GLU A 174 4.50 -20.68 15.02
CA GLU A 174 5.54 -21.35 14.24
C GLU A 174 6.92 -20.70 14.44
N ILE A 175 6.98 -19.38 14.47
CA ILE A 175 8.24 -18.65 14.75
C ILE A 175 8.73 -18.97 16.17
N ALA A 176 7.82 -18.97 17.15
CA ALA A 176 8.14 -19.37 18.52
C ALA A 176 8.69 -20.79 18.60
N LYS A 177 8.12 -21.74 17.85
CA LYS A 177 8.56 -23.13 17.78
C LYS A 177 9.96 -23.26 17.16
N ILE A 178 10.25 -22.48 16.11
CA ILE A 178 11.60 -22.43 15.52
C ILE A 178 12.60 -21.90 16.57
N MET A 179 12.25 -20.83 17.30
CA MET A 179 13.09 -20.29 18.39
C MET A 179 13.26 -21.27 19.55
N GLU A 180 12.23 -22.01 19.92
CA GLU A 180 12.29 -23.05 20.95
C GLU A 180 13.25 -24.18 20.55
N ASN A 181 13.10 -24.69 19.33
CA ASN A 181 13.99 -25.72 18.80
C ASN A 181 15.44 -25.25 18.74
N MET A 182 15.68 -23.96 18.43
CA MET A 182 17.02 -23.36 18.50
C MET A 182 17.58 -23.33 19.93
N MET A 183 16.75 -22.99 20.93
CA MET A 183 17.18 -22.97 22.34
C MET A 183 17.41 -24.37 22.92
N LEU A 184 16.73 -25.38 22.38
CA LEU A 184 16.80 -26.78 22.83
C LEU A 184 17.86 -27.62 22.09
N ASP A 185 18.55 -27.06 21.09
CA ASP A 185 19.53 -27.82 20.30
C ASP A 185 20.65 -28.38 21.21
N PRO A 186 20.91 -29.70 21.21
CA PRO A 186 21.92 -30.32 22.06
C PRO A 186 23.35 -29.82 21.78
N THR A 187 23.60 -29.21 20.62
CA THR A 187 24.85 -28.49 20.32
C THR A 187 25.09 -27.36 21.32
N TYR A 188 24.01 -26.75 21.83
CA TYR A 188 24.03 -25.71 22.86
C TYR A 188 24.45 -26.25 24.24
N THR A 189 24.02 -27.48 24.58
CA THR A 189 24.32 -28.11 25.87
C THR A 189 25.66 -28.85 25.89
N GLN A 190 26.12 -29.38 24.74
CA GLN A 190 27.38 -30.12 24.63
C GLN A 190 28.63 -29.23 24.53
N MET A 191 28.47 -27.95 24.19
CA MET A 191 29.59 -26.98 24.05
C MET A 191 29.85 -26.12 25.30
N LEU A 192 29.31 -26.52 26.46
CA LEU A 192 29.59 -25.87 27.74
C LEU A 192 30.74 -26.64 28.43
N PRO A 193 32.02 -26.31 28.17
CA PRO A 193 33.07 -26.89 29.01
C PRO A 193 32.85 -26.38 30.44
N ILE A 194 32.89 -27.32 31.38
CA ILE A 194 33.09 -27.06 32.81
C ILE A 194 34.53 -26.57 32.97
N ASP A 195 34.86 -25.43 32.37
CA ASP A 195 36.13 -24.78 32.57
C ASP A 195 36.01 -23.91 33.82
N ASN A 196 37.06 -23.81 34.64
CA ASN A 196 37.12 -22.98 35.85
C ASN A 196 37.15 -21.47 35.52
N GLY A 197 36.60 -21.07 34.38
CA GLY A 197 36.59 -19.70 33.89
C GLY A 197 35.66 -18.79 34.69
N SER A 198 35.97 -17.49 34.65
CA SER A 198 35.09 -16.43 35.15
C SER A 198 33.69 -16.53 34.51
N VAL A 199 32.64 -16.26 35.31
CA VAL A 199 31.24 -16.14 34.87
C VAL A 199 31.09 -15.20 33.67
N GLU A 200 31.93 -14.18 33.57
CA GLU A 200 31.95 -13.24 32.45
C GLU A 200 32.40 -13.88 31.13
N ALA A 201 33.45 -14.71 31.17
CA ALA A 201 33.95 -15.41 29.98
C ALA A 201 32.92 -16.41 29.45
N PHE A 202 32.14 -17.02 30.36
CA PHE A 202 31.00 -17.85 30.01
C PHE A 202 29.91 -17.03 29.30
N GLY A 203 29.52 -15.89 29.87
CA GLY A 203 28.54 -14.98 29.28
C GLY A 203 28.89 -14.56 27.85
N THR A 204 30.14 -14.14 27.61
CA THR A 204 30.60 -13.71 26.29
C THR A 204 30.60 -14.84 25.25
N ARG A 205 30.96 -16.07 25.65
CA ARG A 205 30.91 -17.24 24.76
C ARG A 205 29.47 -17.58 24.38
N LEU A 206 28.58 -17.59 25.38
CA LEU A 206 27.16 -17.85 25.20
C LEU A 206 26.53 -16.81 24.27
N GLU A 207 26.83 -15.53 24.49
CA GLU A 207 26.35 -14.43 23.67
C GLU A 207 26.78 -14.57 22.21
N LYS A 208 28.07 -14.84 21.97
CA LYS A 208 28.60 -15.02 20.61
C LYS A 208 27.89 -16.17 19.89
N MET A 209 27.62 -17.26 20.59
CA MET A 209 26.91 -18.41 20.02
C MET A 209 25.45 -18.07 19.69
N VAL A 210 24.74 -17.44 20.63
CA VAL A 210 23.35 -17.01 20.44
C VAL A 210 23.26 -16.02 19.28
N ARG A 211 24.18 -15.06 19.20
CA ARG A 211 24.30 -14.14 18.08
C ARG A 211 24.39 -14.86 16.75
N ILE A 212 25.31 -15.82 16.62
CA ILE A 212 25.50 -16.59 15.38
C ILE A 212 24.22 -17.35 15.01
N HIS A 213 23.60 -18.05 15.96
CA HIS A 213 22.40 -18.86 15.69
C HIS A 213 21.18 -18.01 15.38
N LEU A 214 20.95 -16.96 16.17
CA LEU A 214 19.83 -16.04 15.99
C LEU A 214 19.93 -15.35 14.63
N ILE A 215 21.11 -14.87 14.24
CA ILE A 215 21.30 -14.24 12.92
C ILE A 215 21.11 -15.25 11.79
N ALA A 216 21.56 -16.50 11.95
CA ALA A 216 21.53 -17.50 10.89
C ALA A 216 20.13 -18.12 10.65
N HIS A 217 19.33 -18.31 11.71
CA HIS A 217 18.11 -19.12 11.63
C HIS A 217 16.83 -18.39 12.07
N SER A 218 16.94 -17.27 12.79
CA SER A 218 15.74 -16.53 13.21
C SER A 218 15.19 -15.73 12.02
N PRO A 219 13.87 -15.79 11.77
CA PRO A 219 13.24 -14.87 10.83
C PRO A 219 13.25 -13.43 11.37
N VAL A 220 13.54 -13.21 12.65
CA VAL A 220 13.77 -11.88 13.20
C VAL A 220 15.25 -11.73 13.54
N LYS A 221 15.93 -10.87 12.78
CA LYS A 221 17.35 -10.58 12.91
C LYS A 221 17.52 -9.26 13.65
N PRO A 222 18.27 -9.22 14.76
CA PRO A 222 18.48 -7.97 15.45
C PRO A 222 19.48 -7.08 14.70
N ILE A 223 19.34 -5.76 14.86
CA ILE A 223 20.24 -4.75 14.30
C ILE A 223 20.44 -3.60 15.31
N GLU A 224 21.63 -3.02 15.36
CA GLU A 224 21.88 -1.78 16.11
C GLU A 224 21.58 -0.54 15.23
N TYR A 225 21.14 0.57 15.82
CA TYR A 225 20.93 1.82 15.06
C TYR A 225 22.24 2.38 14.48
N SER A 226 23.37 2.04 15.07
CA SER A 226 24.72 2.36 14.59
C SER A 226 25.08 1.59 13.31
N GLU A 227 24.45 0.43 13.05
CA GLU A 227 24.72 -0.43 11.89
C GLU A 227 23.98 0.03 10.62
N THR A 228 24.03 1.33 10.31
CA THR A 228 23.32 1.91 9.15
C THR A 228 23.77 1.32 7.82
N ALA A 229 25.07 1.00 7.68
CA ALA A 229 25.61 0.37 6.48
C ALA A 229 24.98 -1.01 6.22
N ARG A 230 24.89 -1.84 7.26
CA ARG A 230 24.28 -3.17 7.19
C ARG A 230 22.78 -3.07 6.91
N LEU A 231 22.09 -2.11 7.53
CA LEU A 231 20.67 -1.87 7.27
C LEU A 231 20.43 -1.56 5.79
N VAL A 232 21.19 -0.62 5.22
CA VAL A 232 21.06 -0.23 3.81
C VAL A 232 21.45 -1.38 2.88
N GLU A 233 22.54 -2.09 3.19
CA GLU A 233 22.99 -3.25 2.40
C GLU A 233 21.90 -4.32 2.31
N GLU A 234 21.35 -4.77 3.45
CA GLU A 234 20.30 -5.78 3.51
C GLU A 234 19.02 -5.33 2.80
N LEU A 235 18.56 -4.09 3.05
CA LEU A 235 17.35 -3.55 2.43
C LEU A 235 17.51 -3.33 0.92
N SER A 236 18.71 -2.95 0.46
CA SER A 236 18.99 -2.69 -0.96
C SER A 236 18.88 -3.93 -1.85
N THR A 237 19.02 -5.13 -1.27
CA THR A 237 18.82 -6.38 -2.00
C THR A 237 17.39 -6.55 -2.52
N CYS A 238 16.42 -5.84 -1.92
CA CYS A 238 14.99 -6.06 -2.11
C CYS A 238 14.55 -7.53 -2.06
N GLY A 239 15.30 -8.33 -1.28
CA GLY A 239 14.92 -9.66 -0.91
C GLY A 239 13.67 -9.66 -0.04
N LYS A 240 13.32 -10.82 0.51
CA LYS A 240 12.22 -10.94 1.47
C LYS A 240 12.66 -10.39 2.84
N ILE A 241 12.94 -9.10 2.92
CA ILE A 241 13.44 -8.43 4.12
C ILE A 241 12.55 -7.21 4.41
N ALA A 242 12.19 -7.04 5.69
CA ALA A 242 11.53 -5.86 6.21
C ALA A 242 12.35 -5.29 7.36
N PHE A 243 12.43 -3.96 7.47
CA PHE A 243 12.93 -3.31 8.67
C PHE A 243 11.75 -2.81 9.49
N ILE A 244 11.70 -3.13 10.78
CA ILE A 244 10.57 -2.83 11.65
C ILE A 244 11.00 -1.86 12.76
N ASP A 245 10.26 -0.78 12.94
CA ASP A 245 10.53 0.23 13.98
C ASP A 245 9.22 0.94 14.38
N THR A 246 9.30 1.92 15.27
CA THR A 246 8.21 2.84 15.58
C THR A 246 7.76 3.57 14.30
N THR A 247 6.46 3.85 14.20
CA THR A 247 5.89 4.56 13.04
C THR A 247 6.57 5.91 12.79
N GLY A 248 6.97 6.62 13.85
CA GLY A 248 7.72 7.88 13.74
C GLY A 248 9.09 7.70 13.09
N ASN A 249 9.85 6.69 13.53
CA ASN A 249 11.17 6.39 12.96
C ASN A 249 11.07 5.94 11.51
N VAL A 250 10.14 5.05 11.19
CA VAL A 250 9.91 4.61 9.79
C VAL A 250 9.55 5.79 8.90
N ALA A 251 8.64 6.67 9.34
CA ALA A 251 8.26 7.87 8.58
C ALA A 251 9.45 8.82 8.35
N SER A 252 10.35 8.94 9.32
CA SER A 252 11.57 9.75 9.18
C SER A 252 12.63 9.11 8.29
N LEU A 253 12.72 7.78 8.27
CA LEU A 253 13.70 7.01 7.51
C LEU A 253 13.32 6.87 6.02
N LEU A 254 12.01 6.78 5.74
CA LEU A 254 11.48 6.47 4.42
C LEU A 254 11.94 7.45 3.31
N PRO A 255 12.02 8.78 3.52
CA PRO A 255 12.55 9.70 2.51
C PRO A 255 14.00 9.38 2.13
N PHE A 256 14.85 9.04 3.11
CA PHE A 256 16.25 8.71 2.87
C PHE A 256 16.41 7.39 2.11
N LEU A 257 15.63 6.37 2.46
CA LEU A 257 15.65 5.09 1.74
C LEU A 257 15.19 5.26 0.28
N ASN A 258 14.21 6.12 0.03
CA ASN A 258 13.67 6.38 -1.30
C ASN A 258 14.51 7.34 -2.16
N ASP A 259 15.54 7.97 -1.58
CA ASP A 259 16.55 8.79 -2.25
C ASP A 259 17.82 7.97 -2.50
N ASN A 260 17.70 6.98 -3.40
CA ASN A 260 18.78 6.07 -3.75
C ASN A 260 19.06 6.10 -5.27
N PRO A 261 20.31 5.88 -5.70
CA PRO A 261 20.70 5.92 -7.12
C PRO A 261 20.02 4.84 -7.97
N ASP A 262 19.63 3.73 -7.35
CA ASP A 262 19.02 2.58 -8.02
C ASP A 262 17.51 2.74 -8.24
N ASN A 263 16.93 3.88 -7.83
CA ASN A 263 15.49 4.17 -7.89
C ASN A 263 14.60 3.09 -7.24
N ILE A 264 15.13 2.36 -6.26
CA ILE A 264 14.38 1.39 -5.46
C ILE A 264 13.31 2.14 -4.65
N LYS A 265 12.08 1.63 -4.68
CA LYS A 265 10.99 2.20 -3.89
C LYS A 265 10.67 1.33 -2.68
N TYR A 266 10.77 1.97 -1.53
CA TYR A 266 10.44 1.43 -0.23
C TYR A 266 9.08 1.96 0.19
N LEU A 267 8.23 1.07 0.68
CA LEU A 267 6.91 1.41 1.21
C LEU A 267 6.81 1.01 2.67
N SER A 268 6.04 1.79 3.43
CA SER A 268 5.73 1.49 4.82
C SER A 268 4.44 0.68 4.93
N GLY A 269 4.46 -0.37 5.75
CA GLY A 269 3.27 -1.08 6.21
C GLY A 269 3.04 -0.93 7.72
N ILE A 270 1.87 -1.34 8.20
CA ILE A 270 1.51 -1.29 9.63
C ILE A 270 1.81 -2.65 10.25
N GLU A 271 2.50 -2.66 11.41
CA GLU A 271 2.72 -3.90 12.15
C GLU A 271 1.87 -3.93 13.45
N PRO A 272 0.68 -4.55 13.43
CA PRO A 272 -0.23 -4.54 14.57
C PRO A 272 0.26 -5.40 15.74
N PHE A 273 1.10 -6.40 15.52
CA PHE A 273 1.54 -7.32 16.58
C PHE A 273 2.32 -6.61 17.68
N LEU A 274 3.22 -5.72 17.27
CA LEU A 274 4.18 -5.11 18.18
C LEU A 274 3.53 -4.05 19.09
N LYS A 275 2.28 -3.66 18.78
CA LYS A 275 1.45 -2.80 19.64
C LYS A 275 1.31 -3.36 21.07
N TYR A 276 1.33 -4.68 21.23
CA TYR A 276 1.22 -5.35 22.53
C TYR A 276 2.58 -5.55 23.24
N LEU A 277 3.70 -5.13 22.63
CA LEU A 277 5.01 -5.21 23.26
C LEU A 277 5.15 -4.23 24.42
N VAL A 278 4.76 -2.98 24.21
CA VAL A 278 5.00 -1.86 25.14
C VAL A 278 4.07 -1.87 26.35
N VAL A 279 2.91 -2.54 26.25
CA VAL A 279 1.88 -2.53 27.31
C VAL A 279 2.29 -3.28 28.58
N GLY A 280 3.36 -4.08 28.53
CA GLY A 280 3.87 -4.82 29.69
C GLY A 280 4.24 -3.93 30.88
N LYS A 281 4.70 -2.70 30.64
CA LYS A 281 5.02 -1.75 31.73
C LYS A 281 3.78 -1.23 32.46
N PHE A 282 2.63 -1.08 31.79
CA PHE A 282 1.44 -0.51 32.44
C PHE A 282 0.81 -1.49 33.44
N ILE A 283 0.76 -2.78 33.10
CA ILE A 283 0.26 -3.81 34.03
C ILE A 283 1.24 -4.00 35.19
N GLN A 284 2.55 -3.97 34.93
CA GLN A 284 3.53 -4.10 36.00
C GLN A 284 3.55 -2.87 36.92
N PHE A 285 3.34 -1.66 36.40
CA PHE A 285 3.18 -0.44 37.21
C PHE A 285 1.89 -0.46 38.05
N VAL A 286 0.77 -0.95 37.49
CA VAL A 286 -0.48 -1.14 38.23
C VAL A 286 -0.36 -2.24 39.30
N VAL A 287 0.36 -3.33 39.02
CA VAL A 287 0.61 -4.41 39.98
C VAL A 287 1.60 -3.98 41.07
N THR A 288 2.62 -3.17 40.76
CA THR A 288 3.55 -2.63 41.75
C THR A 288 2.88 -1.56 42.62
N MET A 289 2.05 -0.67 42.05
CA MET A 289 1.22 0.25 42.85
C MET A 289 0.19 -0.48 43.73
N SER A 290 -0.38 -1.59 43.25
CA SER A 290 -1.26 -2.44 44.08
C SER A 290 -0.51 -3.17 45.20
N ARG A 291 0.82 -3.32 45.10
CA ARG A 291 1.65 -3.96 46.13
C ARG A 291 2.17 -2.96 47.17
N GLU A 292 2.26 -1.68 46.81
CA GLU A 292 2.75 -0.60 47.69
C GLU A 292 1.64 0.25 48.32
N GLY A 293 0.38 0.13 47.89
CA GLY A 293 -0.73 0.81 48.54
C GLY A 293 -2.03 0.02 48.42
N TYR A 294 -2.46 -0.61 49.52
CA TYR A 294 -3.70 -0.28 50.24
C TYR A 294 -3.83 -1.22 51.45
N GLY A 295 -3.41 -0.72 52.61
CA GLY A 295 -4.24 -0.86 53.79
C GLY A 295 -5.38 0.15 53.66
N LEU A 296 -6.62 -0.38 53.68
CA LEU A 296 -7.91 0.31 53.80
C LEU A 296 -8.25 1.36 52.72
N TRP A 297 -9.32 1.10 51.96
CA TRP A 297 -10.63 1.78 52.11
C TRP A 297 -11.65 1.10 51.18
N TYR A 298 -12.58 0.38 51.80
CA TYR A 298 -13.79 -0.14 51.19
C TYR A 298 -14.87 0.94 51.26
N HIS A 299 -15.42 1.39 50.13
CA HIS A 299 -16.83 1.79 49.95
C HIS A 299 -17.04 2.19 48.46
N ARG A 300 -17.72 1.39 47.64
CA ARG A 300 -19.16 1.41 47.31
C ARG A 300 -19.60 2.57 46.39
N GLU A 301 -20.15 2.15 45.24
CA GLU A 301 -21.06 2.83 44.29
C GLU A 301 -20.47 3.78 43.23
N PHE A 302 -20.78 3.48 41.95
CA PHE A 302 -21.34 4.32 40.86
C PHE A 302 -21.16 3.53 39.53
N MET A 303 -22.20 2.92 38.96
CA MET A 303 -23.30 3.45 38.12
C MET A 303 -22.92 3.73 36.65
N VAL A 304 -23.72 3.10 35.79
CA VAL A 304 -23.92 3.16 34.34
C VAL A 304 -23.93 4.56 33.72
N ILE A 305 -23.19 4.77 32.61
CA ILE A 305 -23.45 5.67 31.45
C ILE A 305 -22.56 5.14 30.29
N GLY A 306 -22.90 4.99 29.00
CA GLY A 306 -24.08 5.29 28.20
C GLY A 306 -23.80 4.89 26.72
N LYS A 307 -24.88 4.54 26.02
CA LYS A 307 -24.99 4.35 24.55
C LYS A 307 -24.73 5.67 23.80
N ILE A 308 -24.54 5.54 22.46
CA ILE A 308 -24.78 6.47 21.32
C ILE A 308 -23.50 6.53 20.45
N GLY A 309 -23.49 6.35 19.12
CA GLY A 309 -24.56 6.13 18.15
C GLY A 309 -23.95 5.86 16.76
N PHE A 310 -24.64 5.05 15.96
CA PHE A 310 -24.34 4.82 14.54
C PHE A 310 -24.81 6.04 13.71
N VAL A 311 -23.94 6.57 12.85
CA VAL A 311 -24.33 7.48 11.77
C VAL A 311 -24.10 6.74 10.45
N SER A 312 -25.20 6.41 9.79
CA SER A 312 -25.24 5.98 8.39
C SER A 312 -25.30 7.23 7.53
N LEU A 313 -24.35 7.40 6.61
CA LEU A 313 -24.36 8.45 5.59
C LEU A 313 -24.31 7.78 4.22
N SER A 314 -25.48 7.78 3.57
CA SER A 314 -25.69 7.44 2.17
C SER A 314 -25.34 8.67 1.33
N SER A 315 -24.43 8.51 0.38
CA SER A 315 -24.02 9.54 -0.59
C SER A 315 -24.15 9.00 -2.01
N HIS A 316 -25.35 9.15 -2.57
CA HIS A 316 -25.60 9.20 -4.01
C HIS A 316 -26.50 10.42 -4.23
N SER A 317 -26.09 11.34 -5.12
CA SER A 317 -26.88 12.44 -5.74
C SER A 317 -26.28 13.87 -5.69
N TYR A 318 -24.97 14.06 -5.51
CA TYR A 318 -24.35 15.40 -5.59
C TYR A 318 -23.41 15.66 -6.78
N PHE A 319 -23.41 14.81 -7.81
CA PHE A 319 -22.44 14.94 -8.91
C PHE A 319 -22.96 15.56 -10.22
N ILE A 320 -24.27 15.85 -10.36
CA ILE A 320 -24.84 16.34 -11.63
C ILE A 320 -25.12 17.85 -11.62
N SER A 321 -25.22 18.50 -10.45
CA SER A 321 -25.56 19.93 -10.39
C SER A 321 -24.36 20.89 -10.49
N MET A 322 -23.13 20.40 -10.47
CA MET A 322 -21.93 21.25 -10.37
C MET A 322 -21.32 21.62 -11.75
N GLN A 323 -21.70 20.94 -12.84
CA GLN A 323 -21.14 21.23 -14.18
C GLN A 323 -21.87 22.33 -14.96
N ILE A 324 -23.06 22.77 -14.56
CA ILE A 324 -23.77 23.87 -15.25
C ILE A 324 -23.39 25.24 -14.65
N GLY A 325 -23.03 25.31 -13.36
CA GLY A 325 -22.67 26.58 -12.69
C GLY A 325 -21.27 27.11 -12.99
N LEU A 326 -20.32 26.25 -13.39
CA LEU A 326 -18.92 26.66 -13.62
C LEU A 326 -18.68 27.21 -15.04
N PHE A 327 -19.58 26.95 -15.99
CA PHE A 327 -19.47 27.49 -17.35
C PHE A 327 -20.04 28.91 -17.51
N GLN A 328 -20.87 29.38 -16.57
CA GLN A 328 -21.39 30.76 -16.61
C GLN A 328 -20.45 31.80 -15.96
N ASN A 329 -19.56 31.40 -15.05
CA ASN A 329 -18.68 32.36 -14.35
C ASN A 329 -17.34 32.65 -15.06
N LEU A 330 -16.97 31.87 -16.08
CA LEU A 330 -15.71 32.07 -16.82
C LEU A 330 -15.86 32.94 -18.09
N MET A 331 -17.05 33.44 -18.40
CA MET A 331 -17.34 34.33 -19.54
C MET A 331 -17.60 35.80 -19.15
N LEU A 332 -17.35 36.19 -17.89
CA LEU A 332 -17.51 37.57 -17.41
C LEU A 332 -16.20 38.25 -16.97
N TYR A 333 -15.05 37.61 -17.19
CA TYR A 333 -13.74 38.18 -16.89
C TYR A 333 -12.90 38.35 -18.17
N HIS A 334 -13.43 39.11 -19.12
CA HIS A 334 -12.63 39.82 -20.13
C HIS A 334 -13.50 40.87 -20.82
N ASN A 335 -13.48 42.08 -20.25
CA ASN A 335 -13.63 43.37 -20.93
C ASN A 335 -12.96 44.44 -20.08
#